data_AF-A0A7Y2EP42-F1
#
_entry.id   AF-A0A7Y2EP42-F1
#
_cell.length_a   1.000
_cell.length_b   1.000
_cell.length_c   1.000
_cell.angle_alpha   90.00
_cell.angle_beta   90.00
_cell.angle_gamma   90.00
#
_symmetry.space_group_name_H-M   'P 1'
#
loop_
_entity.id
_entity.type
_entity.pdbx_description
1 polymer ?
#
loop_
_entity_poly.entity_id
_entity_poly.type
_entity_poly.pdbx_seq_one_letter_code
_entity_poly.pdbx_strand_id
1 'polypeptide(L)' 'NIAGLHQSRAEFFILRGNLDEAKKQLGYASKLTRGDYVATATISEKLREVTELQRRMDEL' A
#
# COMPACT_ATOMS: atom_id res chain seq x y z
N ASN A 1 -3.76 -16.62 -1.35
CA ASN A 1 -4.41 -15.31 -1.14
C ASN A 1 -3.68 -14.27 -2.00
N ILE A 2 -4.32 -13.71 -3.05
CA ILE A 2 -3.68 -12.76 -3.99
C ILE A 2 -3.53 -11.37 -3.38
N ALA A 3 -4.47 -10.93 -2.52
CA ALA A 3 -4.35 -9.65 -1.81
C ALA A 3 -3.10 -9.61 -0.91
N GLY A 4 -2.84 -10.70 -0.19
CA GLY A 4 -1.63 -10.84 0.64
C GLY A 4 -0.32 -10.74 -0.18
N LEU A 5 -0.27 -11.31 -1.39
CA LEU A 5 0.88 -11.15 -2.28
C LEU A 5 1.14 -9.68 -2.65
N HIS A 6 0.08 -8.94 -2.98
CA HIS A 6 0.20 -7.51 -3.26
C HIS A 6 0.62 -6.70 -2.03
N GLN A 7 0.12 -7.04 -0.83
CA GLN A 7 0.58 -6.42 0.41
C GLN A 7 2.08 -6.65 0.67
N SER A 8 2.57 -7.90 0.55
CA SER A 8 4.00 -8.19 0.71
C SER A 8 4.87 -7.48 -0.33
N ARG A 9 4.39 -7.36 -1.58
CA ARG A 9 5.10 -6.56 -2.60
C ARG A 9 5.11 -5.07 -2.26
N ALA A 10 4.03 -4.53 -1.71
CA ALA A 10 4.00 -3.15 -1.26
C ALA A 10 5.06 -2.89 -0.18
N GLU A 11 5.16 -3.77 0.81
CA GLU A 11 6.20 -3.67 1.86
C GLU A 11 7.61 -3.73 1.28
N PHE A 12 7.87 -4.65 0.35
CA PHE A 12 9.15 -4.69 -0.36
C PHE A 12 9.48 -3.36 -1.06
N PHE A 13 8.53 -2.78 -1.79
CA PHE A 13 8.77 -1.52 -2.50
C PHE A 13 8.95 -0.33 -1.55
N ILE A 14 8.24 -0.30 -0.40
CA ILE A 14 8.47 0.69 0.67
C ILE A 14 9.91 0.61 1.16
N LEU A 15 10.39 -0.60 1.49
CA LEU A 15 11.77 -0.80 1.97
C LEU A 15 12.84 -0.43 0.94
N ARG A 16 12.50 -0.48 -0.35
CA ARG A 16 13.39 -0.06 -1.46
C ARG A 16 13.25 1.42 -1.82
N GLY A 17 12.38 2.17 -1.13
CA GLY A 17 12.11 3.58 -1.40
C GLY A 17 11.27 3.84 -2.64
N ASN A 18 10.71 2.81 -3.28
CA ASN A 18 9.84 2.96 -4.46
C ASN A 18 8.37 3.04 -4.03
N LEU A 19 7.97 4.19 -3.51
CA LEU A 19 6.64 4.35 -2.91
C LEU A 19 5.52 4.39 -3.95
N ASP A 20 5.81 4.78 -5.19
CA ASP A 20 4.84 4.73 -6.29
C ASP A 20 4.41 3.30 -6.60
N GLU A 21 5.36 2.37 -6.67
CA GLU A 21 5.03 0.98 -6.90
C GLU A 21 4.34 0.36 -5.68
N ALA A 22 4.74 0.76 -4.46
CA ALA A 22 4.02 0.37 -3.25
C ALA A 22 2.53 0.77 -3.27
N LYS A 23 2.22 2.03 -3.65
CA LYS A 23 0.84 2.52 -3.80
C LYS A 23 0.05 1.71 -4.83
N LYS A 24 0.65 1.35 -5.98
CA LYS A 24 -0.02 0.50 -6.98
C LYS A 24 -0.37 -0.87 -6.42
N GLN A 25 0.57 -1.52 -5.72
CA GLN A 25 0.34 -2.84 -5.14
C GLN A 25 -0.78 -2.80 -4.08
N LEU A 26 -0.79 -1.79 -3.21
CA LEU A 26 -1.89 -1.58 -2.25
C LEU A 26 -3.23 -1.31 -2.96
N GLY A 27 -3.21 -0.58 -4.09
CA GLY A 27 -4.40 -0.40 -4.93
C GLY A 27 -4.95 -1.71 -5.51
N TYR A 28 -4.09 -2.64 -5.90
CA TYR A 28 -4.51 -3.98 -6.33
C TYR A 28 -5.06 -4.80 -5.15
N ALA A 29 -4.40 -4.77 -3.99
CA ALA A 29 -4.89 -5.43 -2.79
C ALA A 29 -6.29 -4.93 -2.39
N SER A 30 -6.50 -3.61 -2.39
CA SER A 30 -7.78 -2.97 -2.03
C SER A 30 -8.94 -3.45 -2.92
N LYS A 31 -8.70 -3.59 -4.23
CA LYS A 31 -9.70 -4.12 -5.17
C LYS A 31 -10.08 -5.57 -4.86
N LEU A 32 -9.12 -6.37 -4.41
CA LEU A 32 -9.30 -7.80 -4.12
C LEU A 32 -9.92 -8.06 -2.75
N THR A 33 -9.85 -7.11 -1.81
CA THR A 33 -10.47 -7.21 -0.48
C THR A 33 -11.86 -6.57 -0.43
N ARG A 34 -12.42 -6.15 -1.58
CA ARG A 34 -13.73 -5.50 -1.64
C ARG A 34 -14.80 -6.42 -1.03
N GLY A 35 -15.43 -5.97 0.05
CA GLY A 35 -16.43 -6.74 0.82
C GLY A 35 -15.91 -7.26 2.17
N ASP A 36 -14.59 -7.30 2.36
CA ASP A 36 -13.97 -7.43 3.67
C ASP A 36 -13.62 -6.04 4.19
N TYR A 37 -14.47 -5.52 5.07
CA TYR A 37 -14.35 -4.16 5.60
C TYR A 37 -13.05 -3.95 6.38
N VAL A 38 -12.66 -4.92 7.21
CA VAL A 38 -11.47 -4.83 8.05
C VAL A 38 -10.22 -4.83 7.17
N ALA A 39 -10.11 -5.78 6.24
CA ALA A 39 -8.96 -5.85 5.34
C ALA A 39 -8.86 -4.60 4.44
N THR A 40 -9.98 -4.10 3.94
CA THR A 40 -10.02 -2.89 3.12
C THR A 40 -9.61 -1.66 3.93
N ALA A 41 -10.04 -1.54 5.19
CA ALA A 41 -9.64 -0.46 6.08
C ALA A 41 -8.13 -0.47 6.34
N THR A 42 -7.56 -1.65 6.65
CA THR A 42 -6.11 -1.81 6.85
C THR A 42 -5.31 -1.37 5.61
N ILE A 43 -5.72 -1.79 4.41
CA ILE A 43 -5.04 -1.39 3.16
C ILE A 43 -5.17 0.12 2.92
N SER A 44 -6.32 0.71 3.26
CA SER A 44 -6.57 2.14 3.09
C SER A 44 -5.72 2.98 4.03
N GLU A 45 -5.56 2.58 5.29
CA GLU A 45 -4.62 3.24 6.21
C GLU A 45 -3.19 3.13 5.69
N LYS A 46 -2.78 1.95 5.20
CA LYS A 46 -1.44 1.77 4.66
C LYS A 46 -1.16 2.67 3.45
N LEU A 47 -2.15 2.88 2.58
CA LEU A 47 -2.05 3.83 1.47
C LEU A 47 -1.82 5.27 1.95
N ARG A 48 -2.49 5.68 3.04
CA ARG A 48 -2.29 7.01 3.64
C ARG A 48 -0.88 7.14 4.20
N GLU A 49 -0.41 6.16 4.96
CA GLU A 49 0.97 6.14 5.49
C GLU A 49 2.02 6.29 4.38
N VAL A 50 1.88 5.54 3.29
CA VAL A 50 2.82 5.60 2.16
C VAL A 50 2.76 6.95 1.46
N THR A 51 1.57 7.55 1.36
CA THR A 51 1.39 8.88 0.76
C THR A 51 2.02 9.96 1.62
N GLU A 52 1.88 9.89 2.95
CA GLU A 52 2.56 10.81 3.86
C GLU A 52 4.08 10.64 3.82
N LEU A 53 4.56 9.38 3.76
CA LEU A 53 5.99 9.10 3.63
C LEU A 53 6.55 9.73 2.36
N GLN A 54 5.86 9.59 1.22
CA GLN A 54 6.26 10.22 -0.04
C GLN A 54 6.33 11.74 0.11
N ARG A 55 5.30 12.38 0.67
CA ARG A 55 5.28 13.83 0.88
C ARG A 55 6.47 14.29 1.73
N ARG A 56 6.79 13.57 2.81
CA ARG A 56 7.94 13.89 3.67
C ARG A 56 9.28 13.74 2.93
N MET A 57 9.39 12.75 2.04
CA MET A 57 10.60 12.57 1.22
C MET A 57 10.76 13.66 0.16
N ASP A 58 9.65 14.15 -0.40
CA ASP A 58 9.66 15.24 -1.39
C ASP A 58 10.01 16.61 -0.77
N GLU A 59 9.87 16.74 0.55
CA GLU A 59 10.20 17.95 1.33
C GLU A 59 11.65 17.99 1.85
N LEU A 60 12.43 16.92 1.62
CA LEU A 60 13.86 16.81 1.97
C LEU A 60 14.76 17.31 0.83
#